data_AF-A0A967VVY5-F1
#
_entry.id   AF-A0A967VVY5-F1
#
_cell.length_a   1.000
_cell.length_b   1.000
_cell.length_c   1.000
_cell.angle_alpha   90.00
_cell.angle_beta   90.00
_cell.angle_gamma   90.00
#
_symmetry.space_group_name_H-M   'P 1'
#
loop_
_entity.id
_entity.type
_entity.pdbx_description
1 polymer ?
#
loop_
_entity_poly.entity_id
_entity_poly.type
_entity_poly.pdbx_seq_one_letter_code
_entity_poly.pdbx_strand_id
1 'polypeptide(L)' 'TQLADLLPALVNANVAVKEAGEDIVFLRRLEPGGADRSYGIQVGRLAGLPPAVVARAREILTELEGAHSQ' A
#
# COMPACT_ATOMS: atom_id res chain seq x y z
N THR A 1 4.88 0.83 11.08
CA THR A 1 5.67 2.08 11.06
C THR A 1 6.00 2.63 12.46
N GLN A 2 6.08 1.78 13.50
CA GLN A 2 6.19 2.22 14.91
C GLN A 2 7.58 2.68 15.36
N LEU A 3 8.61 2.53 14.50
CA LEU A 3 9.98 2.89 14.88
C LEU A 3 10.14 4.40 15.17
N ALA A 4 9.31 5.24 14.54
CA ALA A 4 9.30 6.68 14.79
C ALA A 4 8.82 7.03 16.20
N ASP A 5 8.08 6.14 16.86
CA ASP A 5 7.59 6.33 18.22
C ASP A 5 8.71 6.10 19.25
N LEU A 6 9.79 5.42 18.86
CA LEU A 6 10.88 5.03 19.73
C LEU A 6 12.11 5.96 19.65
N LEU A 7 12.22 6.75 18.57
CA LEU A 7 13.42 7.52 18.26
C LEU A 7 13.06 9.00 18.05
N PRO A 8 13.53 9.93 18.90
CA PRO A 8 13.07 11.32 18.91
C PRO A 8 13.43 12.15 17.66
N ALA A 9 14.34 11.66 16.83
CA ALA A 9 14.74 12.32 15.57
C ALA A 9 14.21 11.61 14.32
N LEU A 10 13.37 10.58 14.47
CA LEU A 10 12.82 9.82 13.35
C LEU A 10 11.38 10.24 13.07
N VAL A 11 11.05 10.46 11.80
CA VAL A 11 9.68 10.76 11.35
C VAL A 11 9.29 9.81 10.24
N ASN A 12 8.01 9.45 10.19
CA ASN A 12 7.45 8.79 9.02
C ASN A 12 6.92 9.84 8.04
N ALA A 13 7.11 9.57 6.75
CA ALA A 13 6.43 10.27 5.68
C ALA A 13 6.01 9.25 4.61
N ASN A 14 4.94 9.56 3.88
CA ASN A 14 4.43 8.75 2.79
C ASN A 14 4.17 9.62 1.55
N VAL A 15 3.90 8.99 0.41
CA VAL A 15 3.50 9.69 -0.82
C VAL A 15 1.98 9.74 -0.89
N ALA A 16 1.41 10.92 -1.08
CA ALA A 16 -0.02 11.12 -1.20
C ALA A 16 -0.58 10.38 -2.42
N VAL A 17 -1.64 9.59 -2.18
CA VAL A 17 -2.36 8.82 -3.20
C VAL A 17 -3.83 9.21 -3.19
N LYS A 18 -4.41 9.36 -4.38
CA LYS A 18 -5.86 9.48 -4.55
C LYS A 18 -6.42 8.19 -5.14
N GLU A 19 -7.40 7.62 -4.47
CA GLU A 19 -8.10 6.41 -4.91
C GLU A 19 -9.35 6.79 -5.72
N ALA A 20 -9.58 6.05 -6.81
CA ALA A 20 -10.75 6.17 -7.67
C ALA A 20 -11.25 4.76 -8.02
N GLY A 21 -11.99 4.16 -7.08
CA GLY A 21 -12.42 2.77 -7.19
C GLY A 21 -11.22 1.83 -7.20
N GLU A 22 -11.04 1.12 -8.31
CA GLU A 22 -9.93 0.21 -8.53
C GLU A 22 -8.61 0.94 -8.84
N ASP A 23 -8.67 2.17 -9.34
CA ASP A 23 -7.51 2.94 -9.81
C ASP A 23 -6.92 3.85 -8.73
N ILE A 24 -5.63 4.15 -8.89
CA ILE A 24 -4.88 5.03 -8.01
C ILE A 24 -4.10 6.08 -8.80
N VAL A 25 -3.99 7.27 -8.23
CA VAL A 25 -3.18 8.36 -8.77
C VAL A 25 -2.20 8.82 -7.70
N PHE A 26 -0.90 8.74 -8.00
CA PHE A 26 0.15 9.28 -7.16
C PHE A 26 0.23 10.81 -7.36
N LEU A 27 0.02 11.57 -6.29
CA LEU A 27 0.01 13.03 -6.35
C LEU A 27 1.42 13.64 -6.33
N ARG A 28 2.48 12.81 -6.26
CA ARG A 28 3.89 13.21 -6.17
C ARG A 28 4.16 14.23 -5.05
N ARG A 29 3.38 14.14 -3.98
CA ARG A 29 3.48 14.97 -2.77
C ARG A 29 3.85 14.08 -1.61
N LEU A 30 4.77 14.52 -0.76
CA LEU A 30 5.04 13.88 0.52
C LEU A 30 4.07 14.37 1.59
N GLU A 31 3.58 13.45 2.42
CA GLU A 31 2.74 13.73 3.57
C GLU A 31 3.37 13.14 4.84
N PRO A 32 3.25 13.84 5.98
CA PRO A 32 3.72 13.31 7.25
C PRO A 32 2.87 12.10 7.68
N GLY A 33 3.51 11.13 8.33
CA GLY A 33 2.85 9.93 8.84
C GLY A 33 3.30 8.64 8.15
N GLY A 34 2.95 7.52 8.77
CA GLY A 34 3.17 6.20 8.17
C GLY A 34 2.26 5.96 6.97
N ALA A 35 2.61 4.99 6.13
CA ALA A 35 1.66 4.47 5.15
C ALA A 35 0.62 3.61 5.87
N ASP A 36 -0.66 3.91 5.64
CA ASP A 36 -1.83 3.19 6.15
C ASP A 36 -2.24 2.03 5.23
N ARG A 37 -1.85 2.09 3.94
CA ARG A 37 -2.10 1.04 2.94
C ARG A 37 -0.88 0.78 2.05
N SER A 38 -0.80 -0.45 1.54
CA SER A 38 0.17 -0.85 0.52
C SER A 38 -0.49 -0.92 -0.86
N TYR A 39 0.13 -0.32 -1.87
CA TYR A 39 -0.43 -0.23 -3.23
C TYR A 39 0.24 -1.17 -4.25
N GLY A 40 0.94 -2.21 -3.78
CA GLY A 40 1.76 -3.08 -4.64
C GLY A 40 0.96 -3.79 -5.75
N ILE A 41 -0.25 -4.26 -5.44
CA ILE A 41 -1.13 -4.93 -6.42
C ILE A 41 -1.59 -3.93 -7.50
N GLN A 42 -1.93 -2.71 -7.08
CA GLN A 42 -2.38 -1.63 -7.96
C GLN A 42 -1.23 -1.19 -8.88
N VAL A 43 -0.02 -1.03 -8.34
CA VAL A 43 1.19 -0.74 -9.13
C VAL A 43 1.49 -1.87 -10.13
N GLY A 44 1.39 -3.13 -9.71
CA GLY A 44 1.56 -4.28 -10.60
C GLY A 44 0.56 -4.29 -11.76
N ARG A 45 -0.72 -3.97 -11.50
CA ARG A 45 -1.73 -3.80 -12.55
C ARG A 45 -1.37 -2.67 -13.50
N LEU A 46 -0.98 -1.50 -12.98
CA LEU A 46 -0.54 -0.35 -13.78
C LEU A 46 0.70 -0.66 -14.64
N ALA A 47 1.60 -1.53 -14.15
CA ALA A 47 2.76 -2.01 -14.89
C ALA A 47 2.43 -3.04 -15.99
N GLY A 48 1.15 -3.41 -16.14
CA GLY A 48 0.69 -4.34 -17.17
C GLY A 48 0.88 -5.81 -16.83
N LEU A 49 0.94 -6.17 -15.54
CA LEU A 49 0.93 -7.58 -15.15
C LEU A 49 -0.33 -8.30 -15.67
N PRO A 50 -0.24 -9.58 -16.05
CA PRO A 50 -1.39 -10.34 -16.52
C PRO A 50 -2.54 -10.34 -15.51
N PRO A 51 -3.81 -10.24 -15.95
CA PRO A 51 -4.97 -10.22 -15.04
C PRO A 51 -5.02 -11.39 -14.06
N ALA A 52 -4.62 -12.60 -14.51
CA ALA A 52 -4.56 -13.79 -13.66
C ALA A 52 -3.55 -13.64 -12.50
N VAL A 53 -2.43 -12.96 -12.71
CA VAL A 53 -1.42 -12.70 -11.68
C VAL A 53 -1.96 -11.71 -10.64
N VAL A 54 -2.59 -10.63 -11.12
CA VAL A 54 -3.21 -9.62 -10.24
C VAL A 54 -4.34 -10.24 -9.41
N ALA A 55 -5.17 -11.10 -10.02
CA ALA A 55 -6.24 -11.81 -9.32
C ALA A 55 -5.68 -12.72 -8.22
N ARG A 56 -4.68 -13.56 -8.53
CA ARG A 56 -4.07 -14.45 -7.54
C ARG A 56 -3.40 -13.68 -6.39
N ALA A 57 -2.77 -12.54 -6.69
CA ALA A 57 -2.19 -11.69 -5.65
C ALA A 57 -3.24 -11.15 -4.67
N ARG A 58 -4.46 -10.83 -5.14
CA ARG A 58 -5.57 -10.38 -4.27
C ARG A 58 -6.12 -11.49 -3.40
N GLU A 59 -6.25 -12.70 -3.94
CA GLU A 59 -6.65 -13.87 -3.16
C GLU A 59 -5.67 -14.12 -2.02
N ILE A 60 -4.37 -14.16 -2.33
CA ILE A 60 -3.31 -14.35 -1.33
C ILE A 60 -3.32 -13.21 -0.29
N LEU A 61 -3.49 -11.96 -0.71
CA LEU A 61 -3.60 -10.84 0.24
C LEU A 61 -4.78 -11.03 1.19
N THR A 62 -5.93 -11.47 0.67
CA THR A 62 -7.13 -11.77 1.48
C THR A 62 -6.86 -12.89 2.48
N GLU A 63 -6.17 -13.95 2.05
CA GLU A 63 -5.75 -15.06 2.93
C GLU A 63 -4.80 -14.55 4.05
N LEU A 64 -3.83 -13.69 3.71
CA LEU A 64 -2.83 -13.18 4.65
C LEU A 64 -3.41 -12.16 5.65
N GLU A 65 -4.28 -11.26 5.20
CA GLU A 65 -4.97 -10.29 6.06
C GLU A 65 -5.98 -10.98 6.99
N GLY A 66 -6.67 -12.01 6.48
CA GLY A 66 -7.53 -12.87 7.30
C GLY A 66 -6.74 -13.67 8.35
N ALA A 67 -5.55 -14.14 8.00
CA ALA A 67 -4.67 -14.87 8.92
C ALA A 67 -3.98 -13.96 9.96
N HIS A 68 -3.73 -12.68 9.65
CA HIS A 68 -3.15 -11.71 10.59
C HIS A 68 -4.17 -11.04 11.52
N SER A 69 -5.46 -11.36 11.39
CA SER A 69 -6.53 -10.82 12.24
C SER A 69 -6.88 -11.73 13.44
N GLN A 70 -6.00 -12.68 13.80
CA GLN A 70 -6.09 -13.57 14.97
C GLN A 70 -4.93 -13.31 15.95
#